data_AF-A0A7X0E505-F1
#
_entry.id   AF-A0A7X0E505-F1
#
_cell.length_a   1.000
_cell.length_b   1.000
_cell.length_c   1.000
_cell.angle_alpha   90.00
_cell.angle_beta   90.00
_cell.angle_gamma   90.00
#
_symmetry.space_group_name_H-M   'P 1'
#
loop_
_entity.id
_entity.type
_entity.pdbx_description
1 polymer ?
#
loop_
_entity_poly.entity_id
_entity_poly.type
_entity_poly.pdbx_seq_one_letter_code
_entity_poly.pdbx_strand_id
1 'polypeptide(L)'
;MAELNAGPVIDRMQEVVGVRTDIALGAHFGYGTSAVSGWRSRDKVPYEECIILAKRKGISLDWLLLGVGSMDGAPTTYPMHEGSAADDRVQRMLGFFTHWDTTRSADEKVWLEMQLARSIPEYAEWVSARGKSG
;
A
#
# COMPACT_ATOMS: atom_id res chain seq x y z
N MET A 1 -1.78 -15.73 7.87
CA MET A 1 -1.25 -14.71 6.95
C MET A 1 -1.43 -15.23 5.54
N ALA A 2 -1.95 -14.43 4.61
CA ALA A 2 -2.06 -14.86 3.22
C ALA A 2 -0.65 -15.01 2.64
N GLU A 3 -0.30 -16.23 2.20
CA GLU A 3 1.00 -16.51 1.60
C GLU A 3 0.94 -16.18 0.10
N LEU A 4 1.87 -15.34 -0.35
CA LEU A 4 1.89 -14.83 -1.71
C LEU A 4 2.61 -15.82 -2.62
N ASN A 5 1.83 -16.66 -3.31
CA ASN A 5 2.32 -17.73 -4.19
C ASN A 5 1.89 -17.47 -5.64
N ALA A 6 2.73 -17.84 -6.61
CA ALA A 6 2.50 -17.57 -8.03
C ALA A 6 1.28 -18.33 -8.59
N GLY A 7 1.04 -19.56 -8.13
CA GLY A 7 -0.06 -20.39 -8.63
C GLY A 7 -1.44 -19.73 -8.50
N PRO A 8 -1.89 -19.41 -7.27
CA PRO A 8 -3.18 -18.73 -7.05
C PRO A 8 -3.29 -17.37 -7.74
N VAL A 9 -2.18 -16.63 -7.86
CA VAL A 9 -2.16 -15.35 -8.59
C VAL A 9 -2.41 -15.58 -10.08
N ILE A 10 -1.70 -16.54 -10.70
CA ILE A 10 -1.88 -16.89 -12.11
C ILE A 10 -3.31 -17.39 -12.36
N ASP A 11 -3.87 -18.18 -11.46
CA ASP A 11 -5.24 -18.69 -11.59
C ASP A 11 -6.27 -17.54 -11.61
N ARG A 12 -6.12 -16.53 -10.75
CA ARG A 12 -6.94 -15.31 -10.80
C ARG A 12 -6.69 -14.48 -12.05
N MET A 13 -5.45 -14.40 -12.55
CA MET A 13 -5.18 -13.75 -13.83
C MET A 13 -5.92 -14.46 -14.99
N GLN A 14 -5.97 -15.79 -14.98
CA GLN A 14 -6.72 -16.57 -15.96
C GLN A 14 -8.23 -16.30 -15.89
N GLU A 15 -8.79 -16.21 -14.69
CA GLU A 15 -10.20 -15.84 -14.45
C GLU A 15 -10.53 -14.47 -15.05
N VAL A 16 -9.72 -13.46 -14.77
CA VAL A 16 -9.90 -12.08 -15.29
C VAL A 16 -9.80 -12.02 -16.82
N VAL A 17 -8.89 -12.81 -17.39
CA VAL A 17 -8.68 -12.86 -18.85
C VAL A 17 -9.72 -13.74 -19.55
N GLY A 18 -10.39 -14.66 -18.83
CA GLY A 18 -11.35 -15.60 -19.39
C GLY A 18 -10.71 -16.80 -20.08
N VAL A 19 -9.54 -17.23 -19.64
CA VAL A 19 -8.80 -18.39 -20.18
C VAL A 19 -8.65 -19.48 -19.13
N ARG A 20 -8.24 -20.69 -19.53
CA ARG A 20 -8.11 -21.85 -18.62
C ARG A 20 -6.74 -22.51 -18.65
N THR A 21 -5.80 -21.95 -19.41
CA THR A 21 -4.48 -22.55 -19.59
C THR A 21 -3.39 -21.49 -19.51
N ASP A 22 -2.24 -21.88 -18.97
CA ASP A 22 -1.03 -21.06 -18.87
C ASP A 22 -0.57 -20.58 -20.26
N ILE A 23 -0.75 -21.43 -21.27
CA ILE A 23 -0.45 -21.11 -22.68
C ILE A 23 -1.33 -19.97 -23.19
N ALA A 24 -2.64 -20.04 -22.97
CA ALA A 24 -3.57 -19.01 -23.41
C ALA A 24 -3.36 -17.68 -22.66
N LEU A 25 -2.99 -17.76 -21.37
CA LEU A 25 -2.60 -16.58 -20.60
C LEU A 25 -1.30 -15.95 -21.16
N GLY A 26 -0.29 -16.77 -21.46
CA GLY A 26 0.95 -16.30 -22.09
C GLY A 26 0.67 -15.58 -23.41
N ALA A 27 -0.20 -16.16 -24.25
CA ALA A 27 -0.61 -15.55 -25.51
C ALA A 27 -1.31 -14.19 -25.32
N HIS A 28 -2.12 -14.03 -24.26
CA HIS A 28 -2.76 -12.75 -23.93
C HIS A 28 -1.75 -11.61 -23.68
N PHE A 29 -0.61 -11.94 -23.08
CA PHE A 29 0.47 -10.99 -22.80
C PHE A 29 1.55 -10.94 -23.91
N GLY A 30 1.39 -11.72 -24.98
CA GLY A 30 2.38 -11.80 -26.07
C GLY A 30 3.64 -12.60 -25.73
N TYR A 31 3.59 -13.46 -24.69
CA TYR A 31 4.68 -14.34 -24.30
C TYR A 31 4.58 -15.72 -24.95
N GLY A 32 5.72 -16.42 -25.00
CA GLY A 32 5.79 -17.82 -25.44
C GLY A 32 5.05 -18.77 -24.50
N THR A 33 4.76 -19.97 -25.00
CA THR A 33 3.94 -21.01 -24.33
C THR A 33 4.50 -21.50 -22.98
N SER A 34 5.77 -21.23 -22.69
CA SER A 34 6.48 -21.69 -21.48
C SER A 34 6.70 -20.61 -20.41
N ALA A 35 6.35 -19.35 -20.68
CA ALA A 35 6.63 -18.26 -19.73
C ALA A 35 5.83 -18.42 -18.43
N VAL A 36 4.51 -18.57 -18.55
CA VAL A 36 3.59 -18.71 -17.42
C VAL A 36 3.84 -20.00 -16.65
N SER A 37 4.08 -21.11 -17.34
CA SER A 37 4.42 -22.38 -16.69
C SER A 37 5.74 -22.29 -15.92
N GLY A 38 6.71 -21.52 -16.45
CA GLY A 38 7.97 -21.23 -15.77
C GLY A 38 7.82 -20.33 -14.55
N TRP A 39 6.84 -19.43 -14.53
CA TRP A 39 6.50 -18.66 -13.33
C TRP A 39 5.93 -19.58 -12.25
N ARG A 40 5.00 -20.45 -12.62
CA ARG A 40 4.37 -21.41 -11.69
C ARG A 40 5.39 -22.37 -11.08
N SER A 41 6.28 -22.94 -11.88
CA SER A 41 7.26 -23.94 -11.39
C SER A 41 8.34 -23.35 -10.48
N ARG A 42 8.66 -22.06 -10.63
CA ARG A 42 9.64 -21.34 -9.81
C ARG A 42 9.00 -20.50 -8.70
N ASP A 43 7.68 -20.59 -8.56
CA ASP A 43 6.87 -19.76 -7.66
C ASP A 43 7.17 -18.25 -7.81
N LYS A 44 7.42 -17.80 -9.05
CA LYS A 44 7.72 -16.40 -9.36
C LYS A 44 6.43 -15.66 -9.67
N VAL A 45 5.98 -14.84 -8.75
CA VAL A 45 4.80 -13.98 -8.93
C VAL A 45 5.05 -12.97 -10.08
N PRO A 46 4.15 -12.89 -11.08
CA PRO A 46 4.26 -11.96 -12.21
C PRO A 46 3.68 -10.58 -11.85
N TYR A 47 4.41 -9.83 -11.02
CA TYR A 47 3.93 -8.55 -10.47
C TYR A 47 3.61 -7.50 -11.55
N GLU A 48 4.46 -7.36 -12.55
CA GLU A 48 4.26 -6.37 -13.63
C GLU A 48 2.99 -6.67 -14.41
N GLU A 49 2.77 -7.94 -14.75
CA GLU A 49 1.58 -8.40 -15.45
C GLU A 49 0.32 -8.21 -14.61
N CYS A 50 0.41 -8.42 -13.28
CA CYS A 50 -0.68 -8.13 -12.36
C CYS A 50 -1.06 -6.64 -12.36
N ILE A 51 -0.08 -5.73 -12.31
CA ILE A 51 -0.31 -4.28 -12.34
C ILE A 51 -0.94 -3.87 -13.67
N ILE A 52 -0.42 -4.37 -14.78
CA ILE A 52 -0.96 -4.10 -16.12
C ILE A 52 -2.40 -4.58 -16.21
N LEU A 53 -2.69 -5.80 -15.77
CA LEU A 53 -4.03 -6.38 -15.81
C LEU A 53 -5.00 -5.59 -14.92
N ALA A 54 -4.59 -5.26 -13.69
CA ALA A 54 -5.36 -4.48 -12.74
C ALA A 54 -5.76 -3.12 -13.32
N LYS A 55 -4.79 -2.40 -13.88
CA LYS A 55 -5.01 -1.09 -14.50
C LYS A 55 -5.92 -1.17 -15.73
N ARG A 56 -5.73 -2.18 -16.61
CA ARG A 56 -6.51 -2.30 -17.86
C ARG A 56 -7.95 -2.73 -17.62
N LYS A 57 -8.21 -3.52 -16.58
CA LYS A 57 -9.53 -4.07 -16.27
C LYS A 57 -10.26 -3.34 -15.16
N GLY A 58 -9.59 -2.43 -14.45
CA GLY A 58 -10.17 -1.70 -13.31
C GLY A 58 -10.42 -2.61 -12.11
N ILE A 59 -9.54 -3.59 -11.86
CA ILE A 59 -9.72 -4.59 -10.79
C ILE A 59 -8.74 -4.35 -9.63
N SER A 60 -9.09 -4.87 -8.45
CA SER A 60 -8.27 -4.77 -7.25
C SER A 60 -6.97 -5.58 -7.37
N LEU A 61 -5.84 -4.92 -7.11
CA LEU A 61 -4.54 -5.58 -7.04
C LEU A 61 -4.42 -6.45 -5.78
N ASP A 62 -5.07 -6.07 -4.67
CA ASP A 62 -5.11 -6.87 -3.44
C ASP A 62 -5.87 -8.17 -3.66
N TRP A 63 -6.99 -8.12 -4.39
CA TRP A 63 -7.70 -9.34 -4.79
C TRP A 63 -6.83 -10.21 -5.71
N LEU A 64 -6.17 -9.59 -6.70
CA LEU A 64 -5.35 -10.32 -7.66
C LEU A 64 -4.12 -10.98 -7.02
N LEU A 65 -3.41 -10.28 -6.13
CA LEU A 65 -2.19 -10.78 -5.49
C LEU A 65 -2.49 -11.63 -4.25
N LEU A 66 -3.35 -11.13 -3.35
CA LEU A 66 -3.56 -11.70 -2.03
C LEU A 66 -4.85 -12.53 -1.92
N GLY A 67 -5.75 -12.42 -2.90
CA GLY A 67 -7.08 -13.02 -2.81
C GLY A 67 -7.99 -12.34 -1.77
N VAL A 68 -7.69 -11.09 -1.40
CA VAL A 68 -8.40 -10.34 -0.36
C VAL A 68 -9.29 -9.28 -0.98
N GLY A 69 -10.52 -9.14 -0.46
CA GLY A 69 -11.48 -8.15 -0.93
C GLY A 69 -12.25 -8.59 -2.18
N SER A 70 -12.83 -7.63 -2.90
CA SER A 70 -13.59 -7.85 -4.14
C SER A 70 -12.73 -7.57 -5.37
N MET A 71 -13.03 -8.27 -6.47
CA MET A 71 -12.38 -8.08 -7.77
C MET A 71 -12.62 -6.67 -8.33
N ASP A 72 -13.83 -6.12 -8.20
CA ASP A 72 -14.30 -4.93 -8.93
C ASP A 72 -13.63 -3.60 -8.52
N GLY A 73 -12.55 -3.65 -7.74
CA GLY A 73 -11.83 -2.45 -7.33
C GLY A 73 -12.66 -1.53 -6.43
N ALA A 74 -13.82 -2.00 -5.93
CA ALA A 74 -14.43 -1.41 -4.75
C ALA A 74 -13.30 -1.29 -3.74
N PRO A 75 -13.03 -0.08 -3.19
CA PRO A 75 -11.94 0.09 -2.26
C PRO A 75 -12.09 -1.03 -1.27
N THR A 76 -11.09 -1.91 -1.22
CA THR A 76 -10.86 -2.68 -0.02
C THR A 76 -10.81 -1.55 1.00
N THR A 77 -11.89 -1.36 1.76
CA THR A 77 -11.73 -0.88 3.11
C THR A 77 -10.75 -1.90 3.61
N TYR A 78 -9.44 -1.59 3.54
CA TYR A 78 -8.47 -2.24 4.38
C TYR A 78 -9.22 -2.27 5.68
N PRO A 79 -9.61 -3.44 6.21
CA PRO A 79 -10.06 -3.44 7.57
C PRO A 79 -8.85 -2.84 8.27
N MET A 80 -8.95 -1.54 8.60
CA MET A 80 -8.13 -0.84 9.55
C MET A 80 -8.20 -1.80 10.70
N HIS A 81 -7.13 -2.61 10.84
CA HIS A 81 -7.20 -3.98 11.30
C HIS A 81 -8.06 -3.99 12.57
N GLU A 82 -9.32 -4.42 12.45
CA GLU A 82 -10.29 -4.23 13.53
C GLU A 82 -9.78 -5.05 14.71
N GLY A 83 -9.24 -4.34 15.71
CA GLY A 83 -8.81 -4.91 16.97
C GLY A 83 -7.39 -5.47 17.04
N SER A 84 -6.36 -4.70 16.68
CA SER A 84 -5.03 -4.88 17.30
C SER A 84 -4.83 -3.87 18.43
N ALA A 85 -4.26 -4.30 19.56
CA ALA A 85 -3.85 -3.38 20.64
C ALA A 85 -2.86 -2.30 20.14
N ALA A 86 -2.14 -2.58 19.06
CA ALA A 86 -1.30 -1.60 18.38
C ALA A 86 -2.13 -0.53 17.66
N ASP A 87 -3.23 -0.91 17.02
CA ASP A 87 -4.17 0.04 16.39
C ASP A 87 -4.88 0.87 17.44
N ASP A 88 -5.29 0.30 18.57
CA ASP A 88 -5.87 1.09 19.68
C ASP A 88 -4.88 2.12 20.25
N ARG A 89 -3.58 1.79 20.29
CA ARG A 89 -2.55 2.74 20.71
C ARG A 89 -2.33 3.82 19.66
N VAL A 90 -2.25 3.45 18.39
CA VAL A 90 -2.08 4.39 17.27
C VAL A 90 -3.29 5.32 17.18
N GLN A 91 -4.51 4.80 17.28
CA GLN A 91 -5.74 5.58 17.26
C GLN A 91 -5.85 6.53 18.45
N ARG A 92 -5.46 6.10 19.67
CA ARG A 92 -5.36 7.01 20.82
C ARG A 92 -4.33 8.11 20.60
N MET A 93 -3.20 7.78 20.00
CA MET A 93 -2.15 8.75 19.72
C MET A 93 -2.58 9.76 18.65
N LEU A 94 -3.21 9.31 17.57
CA LEU A 94 -3.78 10.16 16.53
C LEU A 94 -4.92 11.03 17.07
N GLY A 95 -5.79 10.48 17.92
CA GLY A 95 -6.87 11.21 18.58
C GLY A 95 -6.33 12.31 19.49
N PHE A 96 -5.30 12.02 20.29
CA PHE A 96 -4.60 13.01 21.09
C PHE A 96 -4.01 14.12 20.22
N PHE A 97 -3.24 13.77 19.19
CA PHE A 97 -2.61 14.77 18.33
C PHE A 97 -3.63 15.64 17.61
N THR A 98 -4.72 15.06 17.10
CA THR A 98 -5.78 15.82 16.42
C THR A 98 -6.48 16.77 17.39
N HIS A 99 -6.82 16.28 18.59
CA HIS A 99 -7.43 17.11 19.62
C HIS A 99 -6.49 18.26 20.02
N TRP A 100 -5.26 17.92 20.42
CA TRP A 100 -4.24 18.90 20.81
C TRP A 100 -3.97 19.91 19.71
N ASP A 101 -3.95 19.49 18.44
CA ASP A 101 -3.73 20.38 17.30
C ASP A 101 -4.79 21.48 17.18
N THR A 102 -6.03 21.14 17.53
CA THR A 102 -7.18 22.06 17.51
C THR A 102 -7.35 22.88 18.77
N THR A 103 -6.86 22.41 19.92
CA THR A 103 -7.04 23.05 21.23
C THR A 103 -5.80 23.76 21.76
N ARG A 104 -4.63 23.59 21.11
CA ARG A 104 -3.38 24.21 21.54
C ARG A 104 -3.42 25.73 21.51
N SER A 105 -2.92 26.32 22.59
CA SER A 105 -2.66 27.74 22.73
C SER A 105 -1.43 28.19 21.92
N ALA A 106 -1.29 29.51 21.73
CA ALA A 106 -0.12 30.09 21.09
C ALA A 106 1.19 29.76 21.84
N ASP A 107 1.14 29.74 23.17
CA ASP A 107 2.30 29.45 24.02
C ASP A 107 2.75 27.99 23.90
N GLU A 108 1.81 27.05 23.80
CA GLU A 108 2.12 25.62 23.59
C GLU A 108 2.78 25.37 22.23
N LYS A 109 2.38 26.12 21.21
CA LYS A 109 3.01 26.06 19.89
C LYS A 109 4.45 26.55 19.94
N VAL A 110 4.68 27.70 20.59
CA VAL A 110 6.03 28.26 20.78
C VAL A 110 6.91 27.30 21.60
N TRP A 111 6.36 26.72 22.67
CA TRP A 111 7.06 25.72 23.47
C TRP A 111 7.48 24.51 22.63
N LEU A 112 6.59 23.96 21.81
CA LEU A 112 6.89 22.80 20.96
C LEU A 112 7.97 23.13 19.93
N GLU A 113 7.90 24.29 19.28
CA GLU A 113 8.92 24.76 18.33
C GLU A 113 10.29 24.90 19.01
N MET A 114 10.33 25.44 20.23
CA MET A 114 11.57 25.52 21.02
C MET A 114 12.13 24.14 21.39
N GLN A 115 11.28 23.18 21.77
CA GLN A 115 11.75 21.82 22.07
C GLN A 115 12.25 21.12 20.80
N LEU A 116 11.57 21.25 19.68
CA LEU A 116 12.01 20.68 18.40
C LEU A 116 13.36 21.25 17.97
N ALA A 117 13.55 22.57 18.07
CA ALA A 117 14.83 23.20 17.76
C ALA A 117 15.95 22.75 18.71
N ARG A 118 15.63 22.49 19.99
CA ARG A 118 16.61 21.98 20.95
C ARG A 118 16.99 20.51 20.68
N SER A 119 16.02 19.70 20.28
CA SER A 119 16.20 18.26 20.11
C SER A 119 16.68 17.85 18.71
N ILE A 120 16.46 18.68 17.70
CA ILE A 120 16.75 18.39 16.29
C ILE A 120 17.54 19.57 15.70
N PRO A 121 18.88 19.48 15.63
CA PRO A 121 19.74 20.55 15.13
C PRO A 121 19.37 21.02 13.71
N GLU A 122 19.02 20.09 12.83
CA GLU A 122 18.61 20.38 11.44
C GLU A 122 17.33 21.22 11.39
N TYR A 123 16.42 21.01 12.35
CA TYR A 123 15.21 21.82 12.47
C TYR A 123 15.53 23.23 12.97
N ALA A 124 16.46 23.38 13.91
CA ALA A 124 16.89 24.70 14.40
C ALA A 124 17.56 25.54 13.28
N GLU A 125 18.39 24.90 12.46
CA GLU A 125 19.01 25.54 11.29
C GLU A 125 17.95 26.00 10.29
N TRP A 126 16.97 25.15 10.00
CA TRP A 126 15.86 25.48 9.10
C TRP A 126 14.98 26.62 9.61
N VAL A 127 14.63 26.64 10.91
CA VAL A 127 13.89 27.75 11.53
C VAL A 127 14.69 29.05 11.40
N SER A 128 16.00 29.00 11.66
CA SER A 128 16.90 30.16 11.58
C SER A 128 17.08 30.68 10.14
N ALA A 129 17.02 29.80 9.14
CA ALA A 129 17.10 30.15 7.73
C ALA A 129 15.80 30.79 7.22
N ARG A 130 14.63 30.33 7.70
CA ARG A 130 13.33 30.88 7.29
C ARG A 130 13.12 32.34 7.69
N GLY A 131 13.69 32.77 8.81
CA GLY A 131 13.60 34.16 9.29
C GLY A 131 14.48 35.18 8.53
N LYS A 132 15.33 34.75 7.60
CA LYS A 132 16.27 35.60 6.85
C LYS A 132 15.81 35.95 5.42
N SER A 133 14.65 35.44 5.00
CA SER A 133 14.11 35.60 3.65
C SER A 133 12.96 36.62 3.55
N GLY A 134 12.86 37.53 4.52
CA GLY A 134 11.88 38.63 4.55
C GLY A 134 12.57 39.98 4.54
#